data_AF-A0A7J7JNG7-F1
#
_entry.id   AF-A0A7J7JNG7-F1
#
_cell.length_a   1.000
_cell.length_b   1.000
_cell.length_c   1.000
_cell.angle_alpha   90.00
_cell.angle_beta   90.00
_cell.angle_gamma   90.00
#
_symmetry.space_group_name_H-M   'P 1'
#
loop_
_entity.id
_entity.type
_entity.pdbx_description
1 polymer ?
#
loop_
_entity_poly.entity_id
_entity_poly.type
_entity_poly.pdbx_seq_one_letter_code
_entity_poly.pdbx_strand_id
1 'polypeptide(L)'
;MPLLTLINEVTSVYKKQSSSNTPIVVHCGNGISKTGIFCTLYYGINFVNTGQGIFKVGHAVDLLRQRRKGMVSTKEGYLFCHTALLYYAQDMLVKRGILTSQTTFSNPLTDLSHKRTPSNDFILSDTSMASLDQLSTLSFSSASPARVKSPSRRA
;
A
#
# COMPACT_ATOMS: atom_id res chain seq x y z
N MET A 1 -4.73 0.12 -17.32
CA MET A 1 -3.69 1.18 -17.26
C MET A 1 -2.69 0.99 -18.41
N PRO A 2 -2.81 1.71 -19.55
CA PRO A 2 -2.08 1.39 -20.80
C PRO A 2 -0.54 1.35 -20.67
N LEU A 3 0.04 2.23 -19.85
CA LEU A 3 1.48 2.27 -19.64
C LEU A 3 2.03 0.99 -18.98
N LEU A 4 1.28 0.37 -18.06
CA LEU A 4 1.69 -0.88 -17.41
C LEU A 4 1.69 -2.03 -18.42
N THR A 5 0.71 -2.07 -19.34
CA THR A 5 0.66 -3.03 -20.44
C THR A 5 1.89 -2.89 -21.32
N LEU A 6 2.24 -1.66 -21.71
CA LEU A 6 3.45 -1.38 -22.51
C LEU A 6 4.72 -1.88 -21.80
N ILE A 7 4.88 -1.63 -20.50
CA ILE A 7 6.05 -2.08 -19.75
C ILE A 7 6.14 -3.62 -19.75
N ASN A 8 5.02 -4.32 -19.56
CA ASN A 8 4.99 -5.78 -19.58
C ASN A 8 5.35 -6.34 -20.97
N GLU A 9 4.87 -5.71 -22.04
CA GLU A 9 5.20 -6.08 -23.41
C GLU A 9 6.70 -5.87 -23.71
N VAL A 10 7.24 -4.70 -23.39
CA VAL A 10 8.67 -4.40 -23.53
C VAL A 10 9.52 -5.39 -22.74
N THR A 11 9.12 -5.71 -21.50
CA THR A 11 9.82 -6.71 -20.67
C THR A 11 9.79 -8.09 -21.31
N SER A 12 8.67 -8.48 -21.92
CA SER A 12 8.50 -9.77 -22.60
C SER A 12 9.35 -9.87 -23.86
N VAL A 13 9.42 -8.81 -24.66
CA VAL A 13 10.27 -8.74 -25.86
C VAL A 13 11.75 -8.77 -25.47
N TYR A 14 12.14 -7.96 -24.48
CA TYR A 14 13.51 -7.87 -24.01
C TYR A 14 14.07 -9.23 -23.54
N LYS A 15 13.28 -9.97 -22.75
CA LYS A 15 13.66 -11.31 -22.27
C LYS A 15 13.89 -12.30 -23.42
N LYS A 16 13.16 -12.19 -24.52
CA LYS A 16 13.33 -13.05 -25.71
C LYS A 16 14.59 -12.70 -26.51
N GLN A 17 15.06 -11.46 -26.43
CA GLN A 17 16.22 -10.95 -27.17
C GLN A 17 17.56 -11.10 -26.40
N SER A 18 17.53 -11.66 -25.19
CA SER A 18 18.64 -11.73 -24.22
C SER A 18 19.91 -12.47 -24.68
N SER A 19 20.00 -12.96 -25.92
CA SER A 19 21.26 -13.47 -26.46
C SER A 19 22.33 -12.38 -26.64
N SER A 20 21.91 -11.10 -26.71
CA SER A 20 22.81 -9.95 -26.71
C SER A 20 22.44 -9.02 -25.55
N ASN A 21 23.40 -8.67 -24.70
CA ASN A 21 23.22 -7.76 -23.55
C ASN A 21 23.05 -6.28 -24.01
N THR A 22 22.09 -6.05 -24.90
CA THR A 22 21.87 -4.76 -25.57
C THR A 22 20.93 -3.91 -24.72
N PRO A 23 21.24 -2.63 -24.42
CA PRO A 23 20.38 -1.78 -23.61
C PRO A 23 19.11 -1.34 -24.35
N ILE A 24 18.02 -1.10 -23.62
CA ILE A 24 16.77 -0.55 -24.16
C ILE A 24 16.92 0.98 -24.27
N VAL A 25 16.70 1.53 -25.46
CA VAL A 25 16.65 2.98 -25.69
C VAL A 25 15.22 3.48 -25.42
N VAL A 26 15.08 4.46 -24.53
CA VAL A 26 13.79 5.07 -24.18
C VAL A 26 13.88 6.58 -24.36
N HIS A 27 12.95 7.18 -25.09
CA HIS A 27 12.89 8.63 -25.26
C HIS A 27 11.46 9.16 -25.22
N CYS A 28 11.36 10.47 -25.04
CA CYS A 28 10.15 11.26 -25.27
C CYS A 28 10.55 12.56 -25.98
N GLY A 29 9.83 13.67 -25.80
CA GLY A 29 10.24 14.97 -26.38
C GLY A 29 11.59 15.48 -25.83
N ASN A 30 11.73 15.57 -24.51
CA ASN A 30 12.96 16.05 -23.84
C ASN A 30 13.79 14.94 -23.16
N GLY A 31 13.29 13.70 -23.21
CA GLY A 31 13.96 12.53 -22.63
C GLY A 31 14.11 12.57 -21.11
N ILE A 32 13.29 13.33 -20.38
CA ILE A 32 13.37 13.43 -18.91
C ILE A 32 12.04 13.15 -18.20
N SER A 33 10.92 13.61 -18.76
CA SER A 33 9.62 13.56 -18.07
C SER A 33 8.99 12.18 -18.19
N LYS A 34 8.42 11.87 -19.36
CA LYS A 34 7.77 10.58 -19.65
C LYS A 34 8.78 9.44 -19.68
N THR A 35 9.99 9.69 -20.17
CA THR A 35 11.12 8.75 -20.08
C THR A 35 11.42 8.40 -18.63
N GLY A 36 11.50 9.39 -17.73
CA GLY A 36 11.72 9.15 -16.31
C GLY A 36 10.61 8.33 -15.65
N ILE A 37 9.35 8.62 -15.99
CA ILE A 37 8.20 7.85 -15.50
C ILE A 37 8.30 6.38 -15.96
N PHE A 38 8.56 6.17 -17.25
CA PHE A 38 8.73 4.83 -17.80
C PHE A 38 9.87 4.07 -17.11
N CYS A 39 11.07 4.66 -17.00
CA CYS A 39 12.21 4.02 -16.36
C CYS A 39 11.96 3.70 -14.89
N THR A 40 11.31 4.61 -14.14
CA THR A 40 10.97 4.41 -12.73
C THR A 40 10.01 3.23 -12.55
N LEU A 41 8.96 3.17 -13.37
CA LEU A 41 7.97 2.09 -13.31
C LEU A 41 8.54 0.77 -13.83
N TYR A 42 9.35 0.79 -14.88
CA TYR A 42 10.05 -0.39 -15.39
C TYR A 42 10.93 -1.02 -14.31
N TYR A 43 11.70 -0.21 -13.58
CA TYR A 43 12.49 -0.68 -12.45
C TYR A 43 11.60 -1.20 -11.31
N GLY A 44 10.57 -0.44 -10.92
CA GLY A 44 9.66 -0.82 -9.84
C GLY A 44 8.88 -2.11 -10.08
N ILE A 45 8.37 -2.30 -11.30
CA ILE A 45 7.66 -3.53 -11.69
C ILE A 45 8.59 -4.75 -11.61
N ASN A 46 9.82 -4.63 -12.15
CA ASN A 46 10.78 -5.72 -12.06
C ASN A 46 11.15 -6.02 -10.60
N PHE A 47 11.34 -4.99 -9.78
CA PHE A 47 11.61 -5.14 -8.36
C PHE A 47 10.48 -5.89 -7.63
N VAL A 48 9.22 -5.47 -7.84
CA VAL A 48 8.04 -6.14 -7.26
C VAL A 48 7.97 -7.61 -7.71
N ASN A 49 8.24 -7.89 -8.98
CA ASN A 49 8.24 -9.25 -9.51
C ASN A 49 9.33 -10.14 -8.89
N THR A 50 10.48 -9.57 -8.51
CA THR A 50 11.55 -10.31 -7.82
C THR A 50 11.29 -10.55 -6.34
N GLY A 51 10.28 -9.89 -5.74
CA GLY A 51 9.96 -10.05 -4.32
C GLY A 51 10.99 -9.46 -3.36
N GLN A 52 11.81 -8.49 -3.80
CA GLN A 52 12.92 -7.91 -3.03
C GLN A 52 12.49 -6.94 -1.90
N GLY A 53 11.25 -7.05 -1.40
CA GLY A 53 10.72 -6.21 -0.32
C GLY A 53 9.99 -4.95 -0.82
N ILE A 54 10.19 -3.82 -0.13
CA ILE A 54 9.43 -2.58 -0.36
C ILE A 54 10.18 -1.66 -1.33
N PHE A 55 9.57 -1.40 -2.48
CA PHE A 55 10.12 -0.45 -3.45
C PHE A 55 9.93 1.00 -3.00
N LYS A 56 11.01 1.80 -3.05
CA LYS A 56 10.97 3.24 -2.72
C LYS A 56 11.11 4.08 -4.01
N VAL A 57 10.01 4.69 -4.44
CA VAL A 57 9.98 5.53 -5.66
C VAL A 57 10.99 6.68 -5.60
N GLY A 58 11.12 7.37 -4.46
CA GLY A 58 12.07 8.48 -4.32
C GLY A 58 13.52 8.05 -4.57
N HIS A 59 13.93 6.91 -4.01
CA HIS A 59 15.26 6.36 -4.24
C HIS A 59 15.50 6.02 -5.72
N ALA A 60 14.51 5.40 -6.38
CA ALA A 60 14.61 5.11 -7.81
C ALA A 60 14.75 6.37 -8.67
N VAL A 61 13.99 7.43 -8.36
CA VAL A 61 14.06 8.71 -9.06
C VAL A 61 15.40 9.40 -8.81
N ASP A 62 15.94 9.35 -7.59
CA ASP A 62 17.25 9.91 -7.27
C ASP A 62 18.38 9.19 -8.03
N LEU A 63 18.34 7.86 -8.11
CA LEU A 63 19.27 7.09 -8.93
C LEU A 63 19.19 7.49 -10.41
N LEU A 64 17.98 7.68 -10.97
CA LEU A 64 17.82 8.15 -12.34
C LEU A 64 18.35 9.58 -12.53
N ARG A 65 18.15 10.46 -11.55
CA ARG A 65 18.64 11.85 -11.57
C ARG A 65 20.16 11.95 -11.49
N GLN A 66 20.83 11.00 -10.84
CA GLN A 66 22.29 10.87 -10.88
C GLN A 66 22.81 10.52 -12.28
N ARG A 67 22.03 9.79 -13.08
CA ARG A 67 22.41 9.43 -14.47
C ARG A 67 22.05 10.51 -15.48
N ARG A 68 20.88 11.13 -15.34
CA ARG A 68 20.40 12.23 -16.18
C ARG A 68 19.61 13.22 -15.33
N LYS A 69 20.06 14.47 -15.27
CA LYS A 69 19.38 15.52 -14.48
C LYS A 69 17.94 15.72 -14.96
N GLY A 70 17.05 16.00 -14.01
CA GLY A 70 15.65 16.35 -14.29
C GLY A 70 14.72 15.17 -14.57
N MET A 71 15.16 13.91 -14.38
CA MET A 71 14.29 12.73 -14.52
C MET A 71 13.09 12.83 -13.59
N VAL A 72 11.90 12.55 -14.14
CA VAL A 72 10.59 12.78 -13.49
C VAL A 72 10.49 14.24 -13.02
N SER A 73 10.33 15.13 -13.99
CA SER A 73 10.46 16.58 -13.79
C SER A 73 9.27 17.22 -13.07
N THR A 74 8.07 16.65 -13.18
CA THR A 74 6.84 17.23 -12.63
C THR A 74 6.35 16.49 -11.40
N LYS A 75 5.67 17.19 -10.50
CA LYS A 75 5.06 16.61 -9.29
C LYS A 75 4.00 15.59 -9.65
N GLU A 76 3.21 15.86 -10.69
CA GLU A 76 2.16 14.98 -11.21
C GLU A 76 2.77 13.68 -11.72
N GLY A 77 3.90 13.75 -12.43
CA GLY A 77 4.63 12.57 -12.90
C GLY A 77 5.18 11.73 -11.75
N TYR A 78 5.66 12.39 -10.69
CA TYR A 78 6.15 11.72 -9.48
C TYR A 78 5.02 11.02 -8.71
N LEU A 79 3.90 11.72 -8.47
CA LEU A 79 2.70 11.14 -7.87
C LEU A 79 2.18 9.97 -8.70
N PHE A 80 2.13 10.13 -10.02
CA PHE A 80 1.71 9.08 -10.93
C PHE A 80 2.58 7.82 -10.81
N CYS A 81 3.90 7.95 -10.60
CA CYS A 81 4.76 6.78 -10.36
C CYS A 81 4.34 6.00 -9.10
N HIS A 82 3.99 6.71 -8.02
CA HIS A 82 3.48 6.07 -6.80
C HIS A 82 2.15 5.34 -7.06
N THR A 83 1.17 6.03 -7.66
CA THR A 83 -0.16 5.47 -7.90
C THR A 83 -0.12 4.28 -8.87
N ALA A 84 0.67 4.38 -9.94
CA ALA A 84 0.77 3.32 -10.94
C ALA A 84 1.45 2.07 -10.37
N LEU A 85 2.48 2.23 -9.52
CA LEU A 85 3.13 1.10 -8.87
C LEU A 85 2.23 0.45 -7.82
N LEU A 86 1.49 1.24 -7.04
CA LEU A 86 0.49 0.74 -6.11
C LEU A 86 -0.58 -0.08 -6.83
N TYR A 87 -1.12 0.45 -7.92
CA TYR A 87 -2.10 -0.25 -8.76
C TYR A 87 -1.53 -1.57 -9.30
N TYR A 88 -0.27 -1.57 -9.77
CA TYR A 88 0.39 -2.78 -10.24
C TYR A 88 0.52 -3.84 -9.13
N ALA A 89 0.96 -3.44 -7.94
CA ALA A 89 1.11 -4.35 -6.81
C ALA A 89 -0.24 -4.94 -6.37
N GLN A 90 -1.30 -4.11 -6.30
CA GLN A 90 -2.65 -4.56 -5.97
C GLN A 90 -3.17 -5.56 -7.02
N ASP A 91 -3.07 -5.24 -8.31
CA ASP A 91 -3.46 -6.12 -9.41
C ASP A 91 -2.71 -7.46 -9.34
N MET A 92 -1.41 -7.43 -9.06
CA MET A 92 -0.61 -8.63 -8.89
C MET A 92 -1.10 -9.49 -7.71
N LEU A 93 -1.44 -8.88 -6.57
CA LEU A 93 -1.92 -9.59 -5.38
C LEU A 93 -3.31 -10.19 -5.58
N VAL A 94 -4.19 -9.48 -6.27
CA VAL A 94 -5.52 -9.98 -6.67
C VAL A 94 -5.36 -11.20 -7.59
N LYS A 95 -4.49 -11.12 -8.59
CA LYS A 95 -4.20 -12.24 -9.50
C LYS A 95 -3.61 -13.47 -8.80
N ARG A 96 -2.94 -13.28 -7.67
CA ARG A 96 -2.44 -14.37 -6.82
C ARG A 96 -3.46 -14.89 -5.81
N GLY A 97 -4.67 -14.33 -5.77
CA GLY A 97 -5.72 -14.72 -4.81
C GLY A 97 -5.44 -14.31 -3.37
N ILE A 98 -4.50 -13.40 -3.13
CA ILE A 98 -4.12 -12.93 -1.78
C ILE A 98 -5.04 -11.80 -1.32
N LEU A 99 -5.47 -10.93 -2.24
CA LEU A 99 -6.45 -9.87 -2.00
C LEU A 99 -7.75 -10.23 -2.71
N THR A 100 -8.83 -10.44 -1.94
CA THR A 100 -10.16 -10.84 -2.46
C THR A 100 -11.18 -9.70 -2.50
N SER A 101 -10.85 -8.50 -2.02
CA SER A 101 -11.77 -7.36 -2.00
C SER A 101 -11.02 -6.01 -2.09
N GLN A 102 -11.69 -5.03 -2.70
CA GLN A 102 -11.23 -3.66 -2.92
C GLN A 102 -10.59 -3.06 -1.65
N THR A 103 -9.35 -2.58 -1.74
CA THR A 103 -8.75 -1.79 -0.66
C THR A 103 -9.39 -0.40 -0.65
N THR A 104 -10.41 -0.21 0.17
CA THR A 104 -10.99 1.11 0.44
C THR A 104 -10.00 1.95 1.24
N PHE A 105 -9.14 2.71 0.56
CA PHE A 105 -8.50 3.89 1.15
C PHE A 105 -9.39 5.09 0.84
N SER A 106 -10.56 5.17 1.47
CA SER A 106 -11.30 6.43 1.56
C SER A 106 -10.55 7.37 2.52
N ASN A 107 -10.57 8.66 2.22
CA ASN A 107 -10.00 9.70 3.08
C ASN A 107 -10.56 9.56 4.51
N PRO A 108 -9.73 9.56 5.58
CA PRO A 108 -10.19 9.37 6.96
C PRO A 108 -11.04 10.52 7.55
N LEU A 109 -11.57 11.43 6.72
CA LEU A 109 -12.29 12.63 7.18
C LEU A 109 -13.79 12.63 6.87
N THR A 110 -14.36 11.60 6.21
CA THR A 110 -15.76 11.65 5.77
C THR A 110 -16.65 10.46 6.14
N ASP A 111 -16.22 9.54 7.01
CA ASP A 111 -17.14 8.47 7.43
C ASP A 111 -17.00 8.10 8.91
N LEU A 112 -17.63 8.92 9.75
CA LEU A 112 -18.08 8.50 11.08
C LEU A 112 -19.62 8.46 11.06
N SER A 113 -20.21 7.59 10.24
CA SER A 113 -21.58 7.13 10.47
C SER A 113 -21.53 5.73 11.05
N HIS A 114 -21.45 5.65 12.39
CA HIS A 114 -21.62 4.41 13.13
C HIS A 114 -23.01 3.81 12.82
N LYS A 115 -23.05 2.81 11.95
CA LYS A 115 -24.24 1.97 11.76
C LYS A 115 -24.20 0.87 12.84
N ARG A 116 -24.91 1.09 13.95
CA ARG A 116 -25.12 0.06 14.98
C ARG A 116 -25.76 -1.18 14.35
N THR A 117 -25.06 -2.30 14.39
CA THR A 117 -25.66 -3.62 14.18
C THR A 117 -26.33 -4.06 15.47
N PRO A 118 -27.63 -4.42 15.49
CA PRO A 118 -28.23 -5.02 16.68
C PRO A 118 -27.68 -6.44 16.84
N SER A 119 -27.03 -6.72 17.97
CA SER A 119 -26.58 -8.05 18.35
C SER A 119 -27.79 -8.92 18.70
N ASN A 120 -28.07 -9.93 17.88
CA ASN A 120 -28.92 -11.06 18.27
C ASN A 120 -28.03 -12.29 18.43
N ASP A 121 -27.23 -12.30 19.50
CA ASP A 121 -26.60 -13.55 19.95
C ASP A 121 -27.61 -14.32 20.80
N PHE A 122 -28.39 -15.13 20.08
CA PHE A 122 -28.67 -16.54 20.37
C PHE A 122 -28.45 -16.99 21.83
N ILE A 123 -29.43 -16.74 22.71
CA ILE A 123 -29.55 -17.46 23.98
C ILE A 123 -30.39 -18.71 23.73
N LEU A 124 -29.73 -19.86 23.56
CA LEU A 124 -30.31 -21.18 23.80
C LEU A 124 -29.26 -22.07 24.46
N SER A 125 -29.17 -21.98 25.79
CA SER A 125 -28.79 -23.12 26.61
C SER A 125 -29.68 -23.11 27.84
N ASP A 126 -30.52 -24.12 27.92
CA ASP A 126 -31.57 -24.33 28.89
C ASP A 126 -31.05 -24.16 30.33
N THR A 127 -31.62 -23.21 31.07
CA THR A 127 -31.51 -23.23 32.54
C THR A 127 -32.85 -22.82 33.13
N SER A 128 -33.39 -23.73 33.93
CA SER A 128 -34.68 -23.67 34.61
C SER A 128 -34.90 -22.36 35.39
N MET A 129 -36.18 -21.92 35.45
CA MET A 129 -36.72 -20.73 36.13
C MET A 129 -36.58 -20.70 37.67
N ALA A 130 -35.59 -21.38 38.24
CA ALA A 130 -35.44 -21.53 39.70
C ALA A 130 -34.18 -20.84 40.28
N SER A 131 -33.49 -19.95 39.55
CA SER A 131 -32.23 -19.36 40.05
C SER A 131 -32.01 -17.90 39.65
N LEU A 132 -32.99 -17.02 39.90
CA LEU A 132 -32.90 -15.58 39.61
C LEU A 132 -32.82 -14.67 40.85
N ASP A 133 -32.43 -15.19 42.02
CA ASP A 133 -32.34 -14.42 43.28
C ASP A 133 -30.90 -14.02 43.70
N GLN A 134 -29.87 -14.22 42.88
CA GLN A 134 -28.47 -14.00 43.32
C GLN A 134 -27.59 -13.05 42.47
N LEU A 135 -28.13 -12.30 41.51
CA LEU A 135 -27.32 -11.42 40.64
C LEU A 135 -27.49 -9.91 40.88
N SER A 136 -27.98 -9.49 42.05
CA SER A 136 -28.15 -8.06 42.39
C SER A 136 -26.94 -7.40 43.07
N THR A 137 -25.78 -8.07 43.24
CA THR A 137 -24.70 -7.57 44.12
C THR A 137 -23.30 -7.46 43.51
N LEU A 138 -23.14 -7.35 42.19
CA LEU A 138 -21.82 -7.01 41.60
C LEU A 138 -21.79 -5.58 41.07
N SER A 139 -21.51 -4.64 41.98
CA SER A 139 -20.92 -3.34 41.65
C SER A 139 -19.42 -3.53 41.38
N PHE A 140 -18.90 -3.06 40.25
CA PHE A 140 -17.47 -2.80 40.13
C PHE A 140 -17.17 -1.49 39.41
N SER A 141 -16.24 -0.77 40.03
CA SER A 141 -15.95 0.65 39.90
C SER A 141 -15.02 0.95 38.72
N SER A 142 -15.17 2.13 38.13
CA SER A 142 -14.37 2.65 37.03
C SER A 142 -13.01 3.17 37.53
N ALA A 143 -11.91 2.59 37.02
CA ALA A 143 -10.55 3.07 37.27
C ALA A 143 -10.01 3.88 36.06
N SER A 144 -9.57 5.12 36.31
CA SER A 144 -8.89 5.99 35.34
C SER A 144 -7.39 5.62 35.17
N PRO A 145 -6.77 5.86 34.00
CA PRO A 145 -5.35 5.55 33.80
C PRO A 145 -4.41 6.62 34.37
N ALA A 146 -3.31 6.16 34.96
CA ALA A 146 -2.30 6.97 35.63
C ALA A 146 -1.29 7.64 34.67
N ARG A 147 -0.91 8.88 35.02
CA ARG A 147 0.03 9.79 34.36
C ARG A 147 1.49 9.44 34.68
N VAL A 148 2.29 9.12 33.66
CA VAL A 148 3.74 8.87 33.79
C VAL A 148 4.51 10.20 33.89
N LYS A 149 5.35 10.36 34.93
CA LYS A 149 6.25 11.51 35.15
C LYS A 149 7.67 11.19 34.64
N SER A 150 8.30 12.19 34.02
CA SER A 150 9.68 12.18 33.53
C SER A 150 10.72 12.29 34.67
N PRO A 151 11.95 11.73 34.52
CA PRO A 151 13.05 12.00 35.43
C PRO A 151 13.97 13.14 34.95
N SER A 152 14.49 13.85 35.95
CA SER A 152 15.26 15.09 35.95
C SER A 152 16.76 14.91 35.64
N ARG A 153 17.36 15.93 35.01
CA ARG A 153 18.81 16.13 34.84
C ARG A 153 19.54 16.37 36.17
N ARG A 154 20.79 15.88 36.27
CA ARG A 154 22.00 16.43 36.93
C ARG A 154 23.12 15.40 36.69
N ALA A 155 24.37 15.71 36.35
CA ALA A 155 25.14 16.96 36.35
C ALA A 155 25.96 17.07 35.05
#